data_AF-A0A832K776-F1
#
_entry.id   AF-A0A832K776-F1
#
_cell.length_a   1.000
_cell.length_b   1.000
_cell.length_c   1.000
_cell.angle_alpha   90.00
_cell.angle_beta   90.00
_cell.angle_gamma   90.00
#
_symmetry.space_group_name_H-M   'P 1'
#
loop_
_entity.id
_entity.type
_entity.pdbx_description
1 polymer ?
#
loop_
_entity_poly.entity_id
_entity_poly.type
_entity_poly.pdbx_seq_one_letter_code
_entity_poly.pdbx_strand_id
1 'polypeptide(L)' 'SLTERERKILEMRFGLLDGYERTLEEIGKMYNVTRERIRQIEAKALRKLRHPTRVRHLQGFLETEEQAA' A
#
# COMPACT_ATOMS: atom_id res chain seq x y z
N SER A 1 -3.60 13.53 -1.35
CA SER A 1 -2.64 12.77 -0.54
C SER A 1 -3.28 11.48 0.04
N LEU A 2 -2.49 10.52 0.54
CA LEU A 2 -3.00 9.43 1.39
C LEU A 2 -3.25 9.98 2.80
N THR A 3 -4.19 9.39 3.54
CA THR A 3 -4.28 9.67 4.98
C THR A 3 -3.17 8.93 5.74
N GLU A 4 -2.85 9.40 6.95
CA GLU A 4 -1.85 8.74 7.81
C GLU A 4 -2.17 7.25 8.02
N ARG A 5 -3.44 6.94 8.24
CA ARG A 5 -3.91 5.57 8.42
C ARG A 5 -3.78 4.73 7.15
N GLU A 6 -4.11 5.29 5.98
CA GLU A 6 -3.92 4.61 4.69
C GLU A 6 -2.45 4.33 4.43
N ARG A 7 -1.56 5.29 4.72
CA ARG A 7 -0.11 5.12 4.54
C ARG A 7 0.42 3.99 5.42
N LYS A 8 0.13 4.03 6.73
CA LYS A 8 0.58 2.99 7.68
C LYS A 8 0.08 1.59 7.31
N ILE A 9 -1.17 1.47 6.87
CA ILE A 9 -1.71 0.17 6.44
C ILE A 9 -0.93 -0.36 5.22
N LEU A 10 -0.60 0.48 4.25
CA LEU A 10 0.22 0.06 3.09
C LEU A 10 1.66 -0.28 3.50
N GLU A 11 2.28 0.55 4.36
CA GLU A 11 3.63 0.30 4.87
C GLU A 11 3.74 -1.06 5.57
N MET A 12 2.79 -1.41 6.44
CA MET A 12 2.73 -2.72 7.09
C MET A 12 2.37 -3.85 6.14
N ARG A 13 1.51 -3.60 5.15
CA ARG A 13 1.07 -4.62 4.21
C ARG A 13 2.20 -5.10 3.32
N PHE A 14 2.99 -4.17 2.82
CA PHE A 14 4.09 -4.41 1.87
C PHE A 14 5.48 -4.39 2.53
N GLY A 15 5.55 -4.35 3.87
CA GLY A 15 6.83 -4.37 4.60
C GLY A 15 7.75 -3.19 4.26
N LEU A 16 7.21 -2.03 3.91
CA LEU A 16 8.01 -0.90 3.39
C LEU A 16 8.92 -0.25 4.44
N LEU A 17 8.72 -0.53 5.72
CA LEU A 17 9.50 0.03 6.82
C LEU A 17 10.45 -0.99 7.46
N ASP A 18 9.95 -2.20 7.74
CA ASP A 18 10.65 -3.24 8.50
C ASP A 18 11.01 -4.47 7.64
N GLY A 19 10.62 -4.50 6.37
CA GLY A 19 10.82 -5.64 5.47
C GLY A 19 9.84 -6.80 5.71
N TYR A 20 8.91 -6.67 6.66
CA TYR A 20 7.97 -7.73 7.01
C TYR A 20 6.57 -7.42 6.51
N GLU A 21 6.15 -8.14 5.48
CA GLU A 21 4.78 -8.10 4.99
C GLU A 21 3.82 -8.71 6.02
N ARG A 22 2.77 -7.95 6.37
CA ARG A 22 1.71 -8.43 7.27
C ARG A 22 0.45 -8.73 6.47
N THR A 23 -0.29 -9.75 6.89
CA THR A 23 -1.58 -10.11 6.31
C THR A 23 -2.68 -9.11 6.70
N LEU A 24 -3.76 -9.06 5.91
CA LEU A 24 -4.93 -8.23 6.23
C LEU A 24 -5.55 -8.59 7.60
N GLU A 25 -5.44 -9.84 8.02
CA GLU A 25 -5.95 -10.34 9.31
C GLU A 25 -5.10 -9.81 10.47
N GLU A 26 -3.76 -9.88 10.36
CA GLU A 26 -2.84 -9.35 11.37
C GLU A 26 -2.99 -7.84 11.53
N ILE A 27 -3.07 -7.12 10.40
CA ILE A 27 -3.32 -5.67 10.42
C ILE A 27 -4.70 -5.37 11.01
N GLY A 28 -5.72 -6.19 10.70
CA GLY A 28 -7.05 -6.07 11.30
C GLY A 28 -7.00 -6.16 12.82
N LYS A 29 -6.30 -7.17 13.36
CA LYS A 29 -6.09 -7.35 14.80
C LYS A 29 -5.37 -6.16 15.45
N MET A 30 -4.30 -5.65 14.84
CA MET A 30 -3.57 -4.48 15.37
C MET A 30 -4.42 -3.20 15.43
N TYR A 31 -5.34 -3.03 14.47
CA TYR A 31 -6.21 -1.85 14.41
C TYR A 31 -7.60 -2.07 15.03
N ASN A 32 -7.84 -3.24 15.65
CA ASN A 32 -9.13 -3.65 16.18
C ASN A 32 -10.28 -3.47 15.16
N VAL A 33 -10.06 -3.91 13.92
CA VAL A 33 -11.04 -3.89 12.83
C VAL A 33 -11.06 -5.21 12.09
N THR A 34 -12.13 -5.46 11.36
CA THR A 34 -12.24 -6.67 10.54
C THR A 34 -11.24 -6.67 9.39
N ARG A 35 -10.86 -7.86 8.94
CA ARG A 35 -10.07 -8.08 7.71
C ARG A 35 -10.64 -7.34 6.51
N GLU A 36 -11.95 -7.42 6.33
CA GLU A 36 -12.64 -6.75 5.22
C GLU A 36 -12.49 -5.23 5.29
N ARG A 37 -12.47 -4.66 6.50
CA ARG A 37 -12.22 -3.23 6.66
C ARG A 37 -10.83 -2.83 6.19
N ILE A 38 -9.80 -3.64 6.49
CA ILE A 38 -8.44 -3.39 5.98
C ILE A 38 -8.40 -3.49 4.46
N ARG A 39 -9.05 -4.51 3.87
CA ARG A 39 -9.15 -4.68 2.40
C ARG A 39 -9.76 -3.45 1.72
N GLN A 40 -10.83 -2.90 2.29
CA GLN A 40 -11.46 -1.68 1.76
C GLN A 40 -10.53 -0.47 1.80
N ILE A 41 -9.79 -0.30 2.91
CA ILE A 41 -8.84 0.82 3.05
C ILE A 41 -7.69 0.68 2.06
N GLU A 42 -7.15 -0.53 1.90
CA GLU A 42 -6.11 -0.85 0.90
C GLU A 42 -6.59 -0.50 -0.51
N ALA A 43 -7.76 -1.01 -0.93
CA ALA A 43 -8.32 -0.73 -2.25
C ALA A 43 -8.50 0.77 -2.49
N LYS A 44 -8.98 1.50 -1.49
CA LYS A 44 -9.15 2.96 -1.55
C LYS A 44 -7.80 3.69 -1.67
N ALA A 45 -6.79 3.25 -0.91
CA ALA A 45 -5.45 3.84 -0.93
C ALA A 45 -4.75 3.59 -2.27
N LEU A 46 -4.80 2.36 -2.79
CA LEU A 46 -4.28 2.01 -4.11
C LEU A 46 -4.98 2.80 -5.22
N ARG A 47 -6.30 2.98 -5.16
CA ARG A 47 -7.03 3.84 -6.10
C ARG A 47 -6.51 5.27 -6.10
N LYS A 48 -6.16 5.83 -4.93
CA LYS A 48 -5.58 7.17 -4.81
C LYS A 48 -4.16 7.23 -5.39
N LEU A 49 -3.37 6.15 -5.30
CA LEU A 49 -2.02 6.08 -5.86
C LEU A 49 -2.04 5.93 -7.39
N ARG A 50 -3.04 5.26 -7.95
CA ARG A 50 -3.25 5.15 -9.41
C ARG A 50 -3.68 6.45 -10.10
N HIS A 51 -3.92 7.52 -9.36
CA HIS A 51 -4.29 8.81 -9.96
C HIS A 51 -3.11 9.42 -10.75
N PRO A 52 -3.32 9.98 -11.96
CA PRO A 52 -2.23 10.42 -12.86
C PRO A 52 -1.21 11.34 -12.20
N THR A 53 -1.66 12.26 -11.35
CA THR A 53 -0.78 13.19 -10.63
C THR A 53 0.20 12.50 -9.68
N ARG A 54 -0.10 11.29 -9.18
CA ARG A 54 0.78 10.53 -8.30
C ARG A 54 1.56 9.46 -9.05
N VAL A 55 0.95 8.85 -10.06
CA VAL A 55 1.63 7.88 -10.94
C VAL A 55 2.87 8.50 -11.57
N ARG A 56 2.83 9.79 -11.96
CA ARG A 56 4.02 10.50 -12.48
C ARG A 56 5.22 10.47 -11.53
N HIS A 57 4.99 10.48 -10.21
CA HIS A 57 6.08 10.37 -9.24
C HIS A 57 6.60 8.93 -9.08
N LEU A 58 5.82 7.95 -9.52
CA LEU A 58 6.13 6.52 -9.44
C LEU A 58 6.69 5.99 -10.77
N GLN A 59 6.51 6.71 -11.89
CA GLN A 59 6.94 6.28 -13.23
C GLN A 59 8.43 5.93 -13.29
N GLY A 60 9.30 6.74 -12.68
CA GLY A 60 10.75 6.47 -12.66
C GLY A 60 11.17 5.21 -11.90
N PHE A 61 10.26 4.57 -11.14
CA PHE A 61 10.51 3.28 -10.50
C PHE A 61 10.00 2.08 -11.33
N LEU A 62 9.09 2.32 -12.29
CA LEU A 62 8.49 1.28 -13.13
C LEU A 62 9.35 0.96 -14.36
N GLU A 63 10.21 1.88 -14.79
CA GLU A 63 11.07 1.74 -15.98
C GLU A 63 12.23 0.74 -15.80
N THR A 64 12.46 0.24 -14.57
CA THR A 64 13.63 -0.56 -14.21
C THR A 64 13.53 -2.07 -14.45
N GLU A 65 12.38 -2.61 -14.90
CA GLU A 65 12.20 -4.07 -15.06
C GLU A 65 12.39 -4.60 -16.49
N GLU A 66 12.51 -3.75 -17.51
CA GLU A 66 12.68 -4.21 -18.92
C GLU A 66 14.13 -4.51 -19.33
N GLN A 67 15.13 -4.27 -18.47
CA GLN A 67 16.56 -4.47 -18.80
C GLN A 67 17.20 -5.70 -18.14
N ALA A 68 16.43 -6.54 -17.43
CA ALA A 68 16.94 -7.71 -16.71
C ALA A 68 16.54 -9.07 -17.33
N ALA A 69 16.06 -9.10 -18.58
CA ALA A 69 15.71 -10.33 -19.30
C ALA A 69 16.50 -10.48 -20.60
#